data_AF-A0A955PDY6-F1
#
_entry.id   AF-A0A955PDY6-F1
#
_cell.length_a   1.000
_cell.length_b   1.000
_cell.length_c   1.000
_cell.angle_alpha   90.00
_cell.angle_beta   90.00
_cell.angle_gamma   90.00
#
_symmetry.space_group_name_H-M   'P 1'
#
loop_
_entity.id
_entity.type
_entity.pdbx_description
1 polymer ?
#
loop_
_entity_poly.entity_id
_entity_poly.type
_entity_poly.pdbx_seq_one_letter_code
_entity_poly.pdbx_strand_id
1 'polypeptide(L)'
;IKNGLGPVLIDLIDRGWVTHLATNGAGVIHDWEFSFQGKSCENVEKYVKEGQFGIWNETGFYINLSLIVGAYEGLGYGESVGSMIENEGLNIPSEDDLAQIIQQNILSDPEKVAGAADLLRTIQRFNLKSGWMEIPHPFKRFGIQAAAFRLKVPFTSHPMFGHDIIYNHPMNHGAAIGRTALRDFLTYANNVNNLDGGVYLSIGSAVMSPMIFEKSLAMSQNIHIQEGKHIDNHFIVVGDLAESQWDWKNSGEPPMDNPAYYLRYCKTFSRMGGTMNYVSVDNRDFLLTLNQSLPTI
;
A
#
# COMPACT_ATOMS: atom_id res chain seq x y z
N ILE A 1 11.61 1.11 1.64
CA ILE A 1 11.68 -0.35 1.90
C ILE A 1 13.05 -0.92 1.55
N LYS A 2 13.39 -1.16 0.26
CA LYS A 2 14.66 -1.82 -0.15
C LYS A 2 15.94 -1.16 0.38
N ASN A 3 15.91 0.15 0.61
CA ASN A 3 17.04 0.92 1.09
C ASN A 3 17.28 0.81 2.61
N GLY A 4 16.48 0.05 3.34
CA GLY A 4 16.67 -0.26 4.77
C GLY A 4 16.03 0.74 5.74
N LEU A 5 15.22 1.68 5.26
CA LEU A 5 14.61 2.74 6.08
C LEU A 5 13.34 2.30 6.84
N GLY A 6 13.05 1.00 6.92
CA GLY A 6 11.92 0.48 7.71
C GLY A 6 11.90 1.02 9.14
N PRO A 7 12.99 0.87 9.92
CA PRO A 7 13.06 1.38 11.29
C PRO A 7 12.86 2.89 11.44
N VAL A 8 13.27 3.69 10.43
CA VAL A 8 13.10 5.14 10.46
C VAL A 8 11.63 5.51 10.30
N LEU A 9 10.92 4.85 9.38
CA LEU A 9 9.49 5.05 9.22
C LEU A 9 8.72 4.55 10.46
N ILE A 10 9.13 3.44 11.06
CA ILE A 10 8.54 2.93 12.30
C ILE A 10 8.69 3.96 13.43
N ASP A 11 9.87 4.56 13.60
CA ASP A 11 10.09 5.61 14.61
C ASP A 11 9.20 6.85 14.38
N LEU A 12 8.96 7.23 13.12
CA LEU A 12 8.03 8.32 12.79
C LEU A 12 6.57 7.96 13.11
N ILE A 13 6.17 6.70 12.95
CA ILE A 13 4.84 6.21 13.34
C ILE A 13 4.72 6.20 14.86
N ASP A 14 5.70 5.63 15.56
CA ASP A 14 5.72 5.52 17.03
C ASP A 14 5.64 6.90 17.71
N ARG A 15 6.29 7.92 17.13
CA ARG A 15 6.24 9.30 17.60
C ARG A 15 5.01 10.09 17.15
N GLY A 16 4.08 9.46 16.41
CA GLY A 16 2.82 10.08 15.98
C GLY A 16 2.95 11.08 14.81
N TRP A 17 4.11 11.15 14.15
CA TRP A 17 4.32 12.04 12.99
C TRP A 17 3.72 11.48 11.71
N VAL A 18 3.70 10.15 11.54
CA VAL A 18 3.13 9.48 10.39
C VAL A 18 1.81 8.83 10.78
N THR A 19 0.72 9.32 10.17
CA THR A 19 -0.66 8.85 10.43
C THR A 19 -1.22 7.97 9.33
N HIS A 20 -0.52 7.86 8.19
CA HIS A 20 -0.90 7.01 7.07
C HIS A 20 0.32 6.66 6.22
N LEU A 21 0.41 5.41 5.76
CA LEU A 21 1.42 4.95 4.79
C LEU A 21 0.73 4.35 3.57
N ALA A 22 1.13 4.78 2.38
CA ALA A 22 0.61 4.24 1.13
C ALA A 22 1.75 3.74 0.23
N THR A 23 1.55 2.58 -0.40
CA THR A 23 2.54 2.00 -1.30
C THR A 23 1.88 1.26 -2.48
N ASN A 24 2.70 0.75 -3.41
CA ASN A 24 2.28 -0.19 -4.45
C ASN A 24 2.61 -1.63 -4.02
N GLY A 25 2.23 -2.62 -4.83
CA GLY A 25 2.47 -4.02 -4.50
C GLY A 25 3.96 -4.36 -4.31
N ALA A 26 4.88 -3.71 -5.03
CA ALA A 26 6.32 -3.88 -4.82
C ALA A 26 6.77 -3.52 -3.38
N GLY A 27 6.22 -2.45 -2.79
CA GLY A 27 6.49 -2.09 -1.40
C GLY A 27 6.05 -3.18 -0.42
N VAL A 28 4.86 -3.74 -0.62
CA VAL A 28 4.32 -4.87 0.15
C VAL A 28 5.20 -6.11 0.03
N ILE A 29 5.57 -6.47 -1.21
CA ILE A 29 6.37 -7.66 -1.51
C ILE A 29 7.73 -7.59 -0.81
N HIS A 30 8.45 -6.48 -0.97
CA HIS A 30 9.77 -6.35 -0.37
C HIS A 30 9.70 -6.36 1.15
N ASP A 31 8.74 -5.65 1.75
CA ASP A 31 8.60 -5.60 3.21
C ASP A 31 8.19 -6.97 3.79
N TRP A 32 7.37 -7.74 3.06
CA TRP A 32 7.08 -9.14 3.38
C TRP A 32 8.35 -10.01 3.32
N GLU A 33 9.14 -9.93 2.24
CA GLU A 33 10.38 -10.71 2.08
C GLU A 33 11.42 -10.37 3.16
N PHE A 34 11.59 -9.09 3.49
CA PHE A 34 12.47 -8.68 4.58
C PHE A 34 11.98 -9.23 5.92
N SER A 35 10.69 -9.17 6.20
CA SER A 35 10.11 -9.71 7.44
C SER A 35 10.26 -11.23 7.54
N PHE A 36 10.14 -11.94 6.40
CA PHE A 36 10.17 -13.39 6.31
C PHE A 36 11.60 -13.96 6.38
N GLN A 37 12.53 -13.40 5.61
CA GLN A 37 13.88 -13.98 5.42
C GLN A 37 15.03 -12.98 5.59
N GLY A 38 14.76 -11.73 5.99
CA GLY A 38 15.78 -10.72 6.27
C GLY A 38 16.44 -10.10 5.03
N LYS A 39 15.99 -10.47 3.83
CA LYS A 39 16.52 -9.98 2.55
C LYS A 39 15.47 -10.04 1.47
N SER A 40 15.61 -9.19 0.45
CA SER A 40 14.89 -9.33 -0.82
C SER A 40 15.88 -9.73 -1.90
N CYS A 41 15.49 -10.71 -2.72
CA CYS A 41 16.34 -11.30 -3.75
C CYS A 41 15.72 -11.04 -5.12
N GLU A 42 16.12 -9.96 -5.77
CA GLU A 42 15.61 -9.61 -7.09
C GLU A 42 16.76 -9.34 -8.06
N ASN A 43 16.89 -10.18 -9.09
CA ASN A 43 17.71 -9.89 -10.26
C ASN A 43 16.85 -10.07 -11.52
N VAL A 44 16.26 -8.96 -11.96
CA VAL A 44 15.31 -8.94 -13.09
C VAL A 44 15.96 -9.52 -14.35
N GLU A 45 17.14 -9.01 -14.73
CA GLU A 45 17.82 -9.40 -15.96
C GLU A 45 18.06 -10.91 -16.03
N LYS A 46 18.59 -11.49 -14.94
CA LYS A 46 18.84 -12.93 -14.84
C LYS A 46 17.55 -13.73 -14.97
N TYR A 47 16.54 -13.42 -14.15
CA TYR A 47 15.35 -14.26 -14.07
C TYR A 47 14.41 -14.09 -15.25
N VAL A 48 14.39 -12.93 -15.91
CA VAL A 48 13.67 -12.76 -17.19
C VAL A 48 14.28 -13.66 -18.26
N LYS A 49 15.62 -13.71 -18.36
CA LYS A 49 16.32 -14.60 -19.30
C LYS A 49 16.00 -16.08 -19.06
N GLU A 50 15.78 -16.46 -17.80
CA GLU A 50 15.45 -17.83 -17.39
C GLU A 50 13.94 -18.14 -17.44
N GLY A 51 13.07 -17.15 -17.67
CA GLY A 51 11.62 -17.31 -17.61
C GLY A 51 11.07 -17.52 -16.20
N GLN A 52 11.84 -17.10 -15.18
CA GLN A 52 11.57 -17.32 -13.75
C GLN A 52 11.35 -16.02 -12.98
N PHE A 53 11.20 -14.89 -13.67
CA PHE A 53 10.97 -13.62 -12.97
C PHE A 53 9.57 -13.60 -12.36
N GLY A 54 9.50 -13.41 -11.04
CA GLY A 54 8.23 -13.26 -10.33
C GLY A 54 7.56 -14.56 -9.88
N ILE A 55 8.20 -15.72 -10.03
CA ILE A 55 7.59 -17.02 -9.68
C ILE A 55 8.02 -17.57 -8.31
N TRP A 56 8.42 -16.70 -7.38
CA TRP A 56 8.76 -17.10 -6.01
C TRP A 56 7.54 -17.68 -5.30
N ASN A 57 7.62 -18.96 -4.95
CA ASN A 57 6.48 -19.72 -4.43
C ASN A 57 6.02 -19.16 -3.09
N GLU A 58 6.91 -18.94 -2.13
CA GLU A 58 6.56 -18.47 -0.79
C GLU A 58 5.91 -17.07 -0.84
N THR A 59 6.56 -16.12 -1.52
CA THR A 59 6.05 -14.75 -1.70
C THR A 59 4.68 -14.75 -2.40
N GLY A 60 4.58 -15.45 -3.53
CA GLY A 60 3.34 -15.50 -4.31
C GLY A 60 2.21 -16.26 -3.61
N PHE A 61 2.52 -17.34 -2.90
CA PHE A 61 1.53 -18.14 -2.18
C PHE A 61 0.98 -17.39 -0.99
N TYR A 62 1.84 -16.94 -0.06
CA TYR A 62 1.38 -16.39 1.22
C TYR A 62 0.75 -15.01 1.07
N ILE A 63 1.28 -14.14 0.20
CA ILE A 63 0.65 -12.83 -0.04
C ILE A 63 -0.74 -13.03 -0.64
N ASN A 64 -0.89 -13.83 -1.71
CA ASN A 64 -2.22 -14.06 -2.29
C ASN A 64 -3.19 -14.73 -1.30
N LEU A 65 -2.73 -15.72 -0.52
CA LEU A 65 -3.57 -16.36 0.49
C LEU A 65 -4.02 -15.34 1.56
N SER A 66 -3.12 -14.47 2.03
CA SER A 66 -3.47 -13.41 2.98
C SER A 66 -4.51 -12.44 2.42
N LEU A 67 -4.45 -12.10 1.13
CA LEU A 67 -5.44 -11.25 0.48
C LEU A 67 -6.80 -11.94 0.33
N ILE A 68 -6.82 -13.25 0.10
CA ILE A 68 -8.08 -14.03 0.03
C ILE A 68 -8.73 -14.11 1.42
N VAL A 69 -7.94 -14.41 2.46
CA VAL A 69 -8.40 -14.42 3.85
C VAL A 69 -8.87 -13.02 4.26
N GLY A 70 -8.06 -11.99 4.02
CA GLY A 70 -8.42 -10.61 4.34
C GLY A 70 -9.62 -10.09 3.57
N ALA A 71 -9.81 -10.48 2.31
CA ALA A 71 -11.01 -10.17 1.55
C ALA A 71 -12.27 -10.70 2.25
N TYR A 72 -12.23 -11.94 2.76
CA TYR A 72 -13.27 -12.57 3.56
C TYR A 72 -13.44 -11.91 4.94
N GLU A 73 -12.34 -11.52 5.60
CA GLU A 73 -12.37 -10.89 6.92
C GLU A 73 -12.78 -9.41 6.90
N GLY A 74 -12.85 -8.79 5.73
CA GLY A 74 -13.21 -7.37 5.59
C GLY A 74 -12.00 -6.43 5.63
N LEU A 75 -10.78 -6.95 5.56
CA LEU A 75 -9.55 -6.18 5.63
C LEU A 75 -9.18 -5.52 4.30
N GLY A 76 -8.38 -4.46 4.41
CA GLY A 76 -7.67 -3.83 3.28
C GLY A 76 -6.46 -4.64 2.80
N TYR A 77 -5.87 -4.33 1.65
CA TYR A 77 -4.75 -5.08 1.07
C TYR A 77 -3.54 -5.03 2.00
N GLY A 78 -3.10 -3.82 2.37
CA GLY A 78 -1.97 -3.63 3.26
C GLY A 78 -2.21 -4.18 4.66
N GLU A 79 -3.44 -4.02 5.18
CA GLU A 79 -3.86 -4.57 6.47
C GLU A 79 -3.85 -6.11 6.49
N SER A 80 -4.31 -6.75 5.41
CA SER A 80 -4.33 -8.22 5.28
C SER A 80 -2.92 -8.81 5.41
N VAL A 81 -1.95 -8.20 4.71
CA VAL A 81 -0.56 -8.66 4.74
C VAL A 81 0.11 -8.28 6.06
N GLY A 82 -0.13 -7.06 6.57
CA GLY A 82 0.40 -6.61 7.86
C GLY A 82 -0.07 -7.47 9.04
N SER A 83 -1.35 -7.85 9.06
CA SER A 83 -1.92 -8.78 10.04
C SER A 83 -1.24 -10.15 9.99
N MET A 84 -1.07 -10.71 8.79
CA MET A 84 -0.36 -11.99 8.63
C MET A 84 1.08 -11.92 9.15
N ILE A 85 1.83 -10.86 8.80
CA ILE A 85 3.22 -10.70 9.23
C ILE A 85 3.31 -10.52 10.74
N GLU A 86 2.46 -9.67 11.34
CA GLU A 86 2.50 -9.42 12.78
C GLU A 86 2.11 -10.65 13.59
N ASN A 87 1.08 -11.38 13.16
CA ASN A 87 0.61 -12.57 13.84
C ASN A 87 1.42 -13.83 13.48
N GLU A 88 2.30 -13.77 12.47
CA GLU A 88 3.11 -14.89 11.97
C GLU A 88 2.26 -16.09 11.53
N GLY A 89 1.15 -15.80 10.85
CA GLY A 89 0.27 -16.84 10.35
C GLY A 89 -1.11 -16.36 9.92
N LEU A 90 -1.94 -17.31 9.52
CA LEU A 90 -3.32 -17.11 9.07
C LEU A 90 -4.23 -18.15 9.72
N ASN A 91 -5.44 -17.74 10.08
CA ASN A 91 -6.49 -18.68 10.46
C ASN A 91 -7.26 -19.15 9.22
N ILE A 92 -7.18 -20.44 8.91
CA ILE A 92 -7.90 -21.05 7.80
C ILE A 92 -9.21 -21.65 8.33
N PRO A 93 -10.38 -21.10 7.99
CA PRO A 93 -11.67 -21.66 8.44
C PRO A 93 -11.92 -23.04 7.81
N SER A 94 -12.79 -23.85 8.43
CA SER A 94 -13.19 -25.12 7.84
C SER A 94 -14.13 -24.93 6.64
N GLU A 95 -14.19 -25.92 5.76
CA GLU A 95 -15.14 -25.89 4.62
C GLU A 95 -16.60 -25.82 5.11
N ASP A 96 -16.92 -26.53 6.20
CA ASP A 96 -18.26 -26.54 6.80
C ASP A 96 -18.65 -25.15 7.36
N ASP A 97 -17.71 -24.47 8.05
CA ASP A 97 -17.95 -23.13 8.57
C ASP A 97 -18.25 -22.14 7.45
N LEU A 98 -17.46 -22.17 6.36
CA LEU A 98 -17.66 -21.30 5.22
C LEU A 98 -18.98 -21.61 4.50
N ALA A 99 -19.32 -22.89 4.33
CA ALA A 99 -20.60 -23.30 3.74
C ALA A 99 -21.79 -22.79 4.57
N GLN A 100 -21.70 -22.87 5.89
CA GLN A 100 -22.72 -22.35 6.81
C GLN A 100 -22.85 -20.82 6.68
N ILE A 101 -21.73 -20.09 6.66
CA ILE A 101 -21.71 -18.63 6.48
C ILE A 101 -22.39 -18.25 5.17
N ILE A 102 -22.08 -18.95 4.08
CA ILE A 102 -22.68 -18.71 2.76
C ILE A 102 -24.20 -18.88 2.81
N GLN A 103 -24.68 -20.00 3.37
CA GLN A 103 -26.10 -20.31 3.43
C GLN A 103 -26.89 -19.33 4.31
N GLN A 104 -26.31 -18.94 5.44
CA GLN A 104 -26.98 -18.08 6.42
C GLN A 104 -27.03 -16.61 5.99
N ASN A 105 -26.06 -16.13 5.21
CA ASN A 105 -25.89 -14.72 4.92
C ASN A 105 -26.24 -14.31 3.48
N ILE A 106 -26.69 -15.24 2.63
CA ILE A 106 -26.94 -14.99 1.20
C ILE A 106 -27.84 -13.78 0.90
N LEU A 107 -28.81 -13.50 1.78
CA LEU A 107 -29.72 -12.34 1.64
C LEU A 107 -29.30 -11.12 2.46
N SER A 108 -28.58 -11.31 3.56
CA SER A 108 -28.26 -10.23 4.51
C SER A 108 -26.90 -9.57 4.26
N ASP A 109 -25.91 -10.33 3.79
CA ASP A 109 -24.56 -9.84 3.52
C ASP A 109 -23.93 -10.54 2.30
N PRO A 110 -24.32 -10.13 1.08
CA PRO A 110 -23.79 -10.72 -0.15
C PRO A 110 -22.27 -10.53 -0.32
N GLU A 111 -21.68 -9.48 0.26
CA GLU A 111 -20.24 -9.22 0.14
C GLU A 111 -19.44 -10.23 0.98
N LYS A 112 -19.85 -10.47 2.23
CA LYS A 112 -19.25 -11.50 3.09
C LYS A 112 -19.38 -12.88 2.47
N VAL A 113 -20.54 -13.19 1.90
CA VAL A 113 -20.81 -14.46 1.21
C VAL A 113 -19.87 -14.64 0.01
N ALA A 114 -19.67 -13.59 -0.79
CA ALA A 114 -18.77 -13.67 -1.93
C ALA A 114 -17.30 -13.89 -1.50
N GLY A 115 -16.85 -13.23 -0.43
CA GLY A 115 -15.53 -13.48 0.16
C GLY A 115 -15.39 -14.90 0.71
N ALA A 116 -16.42 -15.40 1.40
CA ALA A 116 -16.45 -16.77 1.93
C ALA A 116 -16.40 -17.83 0.81
N ALA A 117 -17.13 -17.61 -0.29
CA ALA A 117 -17.12 -18.50 -1.43
C ALA A 117 -15.75 -18.54 -2.13
N ASP A 118 -15.08 -17.39 -2.28
CA ASP A 118 -13.74 -17.31 -2.84
C ASP A 118 -12.70 -18.05 -1.97
N LEU A 119 -12.79 -17.91 -0.65
CA LEU A 119 -11.92 -18.62 0.29
C LEU A 119 -12.21 -20.13 0.31
N LEU A 120 -13.48 -20.55 0.27
CA LEU A 120 -13.89 -21.96 0.20
C LEU A 120 -13.30 -22.64 -1.04
N ARG A 121 -13.46 -22.01 -2.21
CA ARG A 121 -12.86 -22.47 -3.47
C ARG A 121 -11.34 -22.61 -3.34
N THR A 122 -10.69 -21.65 -2.68
CA THR A 122 -9.24 -21.64 -2.50
C THR A 122 -8.78 -22.80 -1.62
N ILE A 123 -9.46 -23.04 -0.49
CA ILE A 123 -9.20 -24.16 0.41
C ILE A 123 -9.31 -25.48 -0.35
N GLN A 124 -10.40 -25.68 -1.10
CA GLN A 124 -10.62 -26.89 -1.89
C GLN A 124 -9.57 -27.08 -2.99
N ARG A 125 -9.25 -26.01 -3.73
CA ARG A 125 -8.29 -26.07 -4.84
C ARG A 125 -6.87 -26.40 -4.39
N PHE A 126 -6.45 -25.90 -3.22
CA PHE A 126 -5.10 -26.08 -2.71
C PHE A 126 -5.02 -27.11 -1.56
N ASN A 127 -6.13 -27.77 -1.24
CA ASN A 127 -6.24 -28.73 -0.14
C ASN A 127 -5.67 -28.17 1.19
N LEU A 128 -6.07 -26.94 1.52
CA LEU A 128 -5.58 -26.25 2.71
C LEU A 128 -6.18 -26.88 3.96
N LYS A 129 -5.34 -27.11 4.97
CA LYS A 129 -5.81 -27.58 6.27
C LYS A 129 -6.46 -26.44 7.03
N SER A 130 -7.62 -26.71 7.63
CA SER A 130 -8.25 -25.77 8.56
C SER A 130 -7.44 -25.63 9.85
N GLY A 131 -7.63 -24.51 10.53
CA GLY A 131 -6.92 -24.12 11.74
C GLY A 131 -5.81 -23.11 11.47
N TRP A 132 -4.89 -22.99 12.42
CA TRP A 132 -3.78 -22.04 12.34
C TRP A 132 -2.71 -22.52 11.36
N MET A 133 -2.45 -21.73 10.33
CA MET A 133 -1.31 -21.87 9.43
C MET A 133 -0.18 -20.96 9.89
N GLU A 134 0.86 -21.55 10.46
CA GLU A 134 2.05 -20.82 10.89
C GLU A 134 2.88 -20.35 9.70
N ILE A 135 3.25 -19.07 9.71
CA ILE A 135 4.09 -18.42 8.70
C ILE A 135 5.09 -17.53 9.46
N PRO A 136 6.24 -18.05 9.89
CA PRO A 136 7.18 -17.29 10.71
C PRO A 136 7.75 -16.07 9.98
N HIS A 137 7.79 -14.92 10.67
CA HIS A 137 8.42 -13.69 10.20
C HIS A 137 9.43 -13.20 11.24
N PRO A 138 10.59 -13.89 11.40
CA PRO A 138 11.56 -13.61 12.47
C PRO A 138 12.16 -12.19 12.44
N PHE A 139 12.02 -11.48 11.32
CA PHE A 139 12.50 -10.12 11.13
C PHE A 139 11.38 -9.06 11.13
N LYS A 140 10.13 -9.43 11.47
CA LYS A 140 8.95 -8.53 11.45
C LYS A 140 9.12 -7.23 12.23
N ARG A 141 9.99 -7.22 13.26
CA ARG A 141 10.33 -6.00 14.02
C ARG A 141 10.92 -4.86 13.18
N PHE A 142 11.43 -5.17 11.99
CA PHE A 142 11.95 -4.18 11.04
C PHE A 142 10.99 -3.89 9.87
N GLY A 143 9.90 -4.67 9.78
CA GLY A 143 8.88 -4.57 8.73
C GLY A 143 7.85 -3.49 9.05
N ILE A 144 7.57 -2.64 8.06
CA ILE A 144 6.65 -1.52 8.22
C ILE A 144 5.21 -2.00 8.29
N GLN A 145 4.83 -3.02 7.52
CA GLN A 145 3.45 -3.53 7.50
C GLN A 145 3.05 -4.09 8.87
N ALA A 146 3.94 -4.86 9.50
CA ALA A 146 3.72 -5.41 10.84
C ALA A 146 3.64 -4.29 11.90
N ALA A 147 4.53 -3.31 11.82
CA ALA A 147 4.53 -2.17 12.73
C ALA A 147 3.25 -1.32 12.58
N ALA A 148 2.83 -1.01 11.35
CA ALA A 148 1.62 -0.25 11.08
C ALA A 148 0.38 -0.96 11.62
N PHE A 149 0.28 -2.29 11.42
CA PHE A 149 -0.80 -3.09 12.00
C PHE A 149 -0.79 -3.07 13.54
N ARG A 150 0.37 -3.33 14.17
CA ARG A 150 0.54 -3.30 15.63
C ARG A 150 0.18 -1.93 16.24
N LEU A 151 0.57 -0.85 15.57
CA LEU A 151 0.37 0.53 16.01
C LEU A 151 -0.97 1.13 15.56
N LYS A 152 -1.79 0.36 14.83
CA LYS A 152 -3.09 0.77 14.30
C LYS A 152 -3.01 2.03 13.41
N VAL A 153 -1.92 2.15 12.66
CA VAL A 153 -1.76 3.18 11.63
C VAL A 153 -2.11 2.56 10.27
N PRO A 154 -3.01 3.19 9.49
CA PRO A 154 -3.35 2.68 8.17
C PRO A 154 -2.12 2.51 7.27
N PHE A 155 -1.93 1.30 6.76
CA PHE A 155 -1.00 0.98 5.70
C PHE A 155 -1.79 0.49 4.51
N THR A 156 -1.82 1.25 3.42
CA THR A 156 -2.56 0.91 2.21
C THR A 156 -1.62 0.52 1.07
N SER A 157 -2.05 -0.44 0.28
CA SER A 157 -1.40 -0.88 -0.94
C SER A 157 -2.34 -0.66 -2.12
N HIS A 158 -1.83 -0.04 -3.17
CA HIS A 158 -2.57 0.28 -4.39
C HIS A 158 -2.02 -0.57 -5.54
N PRO A 159 -2.48 -1.83 -5.67
CA PRO A 159 -2.00 -2.76 -6.69
C PRO A 159 -2.35 -2.31 -8.11
N MET A 160 -1.48 -2.65 -9.06
CA MET A 160 -1.68 -2.40 -10.48
C MET A 160 -1.52 -3.72 -11.23
N PHE A 161 -2.59 -4.27 -11.80
CA PHE A 161 -2.54 -5.55 -12.51
C PHE A 161 -1.47 -5.52 -13.61
N GLY A 162 -0.57 -6.51 -13.57
CA GLY A 162 0.57 -6.63 -14.48
C GLY A 162 1.84 -5.92 -14.01
N HIS A 163 1.82 -5.15 -12.92
CA HIS A 163 3.03 -4.55 -12.33
C HIS A 163 3.70 -5.46 -11.32
N ASP A 164 2.91 -6.09 -10.45
CA ASP A 164 3.41 -6.85 -9.31
C ASP A 164 3.56 -8.34 -9.65
N ILE A 165 4.64 -8.96 -9.15
CA ILE A 165 4.97 -10.35 -9.49
C ILE A 165 3.98 -11.40 -8.96
N ILE A 166 3.23 -11.08 -7.90
CA ILE A 166 2.34 -12.04 -7.24
C ILE A 166 1.18 -12.49 -8.15
N TYR A 167 0.88 -11.75 -9.21
CA TYR A 167 -0.20 -12.10 -10.15
C TYR A 167 0.12 -13.34 -10.98
N ASN A 168 1.40 -13.70 -11.10
CA ASN A 168 1.86 -14.86 -11.87
C ASN A 168 1.66 -16.17 -11.10
N HIS A 169 1.39 -16.13 -9.80
CA HIS A 169 1.28 -17.31 -8.97
C HIS A 169 -0.12 -17.97 -9.09
N PRO A 170 -0.24 -19.32 -9.08
CA PRO A 170 -1.55 -20.00 -9.18
C PRO A 170 -2.59 -19.63 -8.10
N MET A 171 -2.12 -19.16 -6.94
CA MET A 171 -2.94 -18.67 -5.81
C MET A 171 -3.60 -17.30 -6.12
N ASN A 172 -3.18 -16.59 -7.17
CA ASN A 172 -3.74 -15.30 -7.54
C ASN A 172 -5.27 -15.35 -7.68
N HIS A 173 -5.95 -14.39 -7.04
CA HIS A 173 -7.40 -14.28 -7.06
C HIS A 173 -7.85 -12.84 -7.26
N GLY A 174 -8.25 -12.50 -8.49
CA GLY A 174 -8.55 -11.12 -8.88
C GLY A 174 -9.67 -10.46 -8.05
N ALA A 175 -10.70 -11.21 -7.65
CA ALA A 175 -11.77 -10.68 -6.81
C ALA A 175 -11.29 -10.35 -5.39
N ALA A 176 -10.34 -11.13 -4.84
CA ALA A 176 -9.78 -10.85 -3.52
C ALA A 176 -8.90 -9.60 -3.54
N ILE A 177 -8.04 -9.50 -4.57
CA ILE A 177 -7.23 -8.29 -4.83
C ILE A 177 -8.13 -7.07 -5.01
N GLY A 178 -9.18 -7.17 -5.81
CA GLY A 178 -10.10 -6.07 -6.08
C GLY A 178 -10.81 -5.56 -4.81
N ARG A 179 -11.34 -6.48 -3.97
CA ARG A 179 -12.02 -6.10 -2.71
C ARG A 179 -11.06 -5.43 -1.73
N THR A 180 -9.89 -6.05 -1.50
CA THR A 180 -8.89 -5.54 -0.55
C THR A 180 -8.30 -4.20 -1.02
N ALA A 181 -8.01 -4.06 -2.31
CA ALA A 181 -7.50 -2.81 -2.90
C ALA A 181 -8.54 -1.68 -2.86
N LEU A 182 -9.82 -1.99 -3.07
CA LEU A 182 -10.89 -0.99 -2.97
C LEU A 182 -11.01 -0.45 -1.54
N ARG A 183 -10.95 -1.33 -0.54
CA ARG A 183 -10.97 -0.92 0.89
C ARG A 183 -9.77 -0.05 1.24
N ASP A 184 -8.58 -0.40 0.75
CA ASP A 184 -7.39 0.42 0.90
C ASP A 184 -7.54 1.80 0.24
N PHE A 185 -8.07 1.86 -0.98
CA PHE A 185 -8.32 3.12 -1.66
C PHE A 185 -9.30 4.01 -0.91
N LEU A 186 -10.39 3.46 -0.38
CA LEU A 186 -11.36 4.22 0.41
C LEU A 186 -10.78 4.65 1.77
N THR A 187 -9.96 3.82 2.41
CA THR A 187 -9.25 4.17 3.65
C THR A 187 -8.24 5.30 3.42
N TYR A 188 -7.51 5.25 2.31
CA TYR A 188 -6.61 6.32 1.87
C TYR A 188 -7.40 7.60 1.57
N ALA A 189 -8.50 7.53 0.80
CA ALA A 189 -9.34 8.69 0.50
C ALA A 189 -9.94 9.32 1.76
N ASN A 190 -10.36 8.50 2.73
CA ASN A 190 -10.84 9.00 4.01
C ASN A 190 -9.75 9.75 4.81
N ASN A 191 -8.48 9.33 4.71
CA ASN A 191 -7.38 10.09 5.34
C ASN A 191 -7.07 11.38 4.58
N VAL A 192 -7.11 11.38 3.25
CA VAL A 192 -7.00 12.61 2.44
C VAL A 192 -8.12 13.60 2.76
N ASN A 193 -9.30 13.11 3.15
CA ASN A 193 -10.39 13.98 3.63
C ASN A 193 -10.04 14.78 4.89
N ASN A 194 -9.03 14.39 5.65
CA ASN A 194 -8.54 15.12 6.83
C ASN A 194 -7.24 15.89 6.55
N LEU A 195 -6.89 16.12 5.27
CA LEU A 195 -5.60 16.69 4.88
C LEU A 195 -5.52 18.22 5.05
N ASP A 196 -6.63 18.95 5.19
CA ASP A 196 -6.57 20.40 5.39
C ASP A 196 -5.78 20.74 6.67
N GLY A 197 -4.75 21.58 6.54
CA GLY A 197 -3.76 21.84 7.59
C GLY A 197 -2.63 20.80 7.71
N GLY A 198 -2.64 19.76 6.88
CA GLY A 198 -1.74 18.59 6.95
C GLY A 198 -0.59 18.60 5.95
N VAL A 199 0.21 17.54 6.00
CA VAL A 199 1.38 17.32 5.14
C VAL A 199 1.24 16.02 4.36
N TYR A 200 1.54 16.06 3.06
CA TYR A 200 1.63 14.90 2.19
C TYR A 200 3.06 14.73 1.65
N LEU A 201 3.63 13.55 1.81
CA LEU A 201 4.99 13.23 1.35
C LEU A 201 4.93 12.18 0.22
N SER A 202 5.32 12.57 -0.98
CA SER A 202 5.52 11.65 -2.11
C SER A 202 7.01 11.38 -2.30
N ILE A 203 7.49 10.24 -1.77
CA ILE A 203 8.92 9.91 -1.74
C ILE A 203 9.22 8.79 -2.75
N GLY A 204 9.94 9.10 -3.83
CA GLY A 204 10.35 8.16 -4.87
C GLY A 204 9.20 7.47 -5.60
N SER A 205 8.06 8.17 -5.77
CA SER A 205 6.85 7.62 -6.39
C SER A 205 6.36 8.49 -7.54
N ALA A 206 6.81 8.15 -8.75
CA ALA A 206 6.49 8.90 -9.97
C ALA A 206 5.12 8.55 -10.58
N VAL A 207 4.50 7.43 -10.16
CA VAL A 207 3.26 6.91 -10.78
C VAL A 207 2.16 6.70 -9.76
N MET A 208 2.34 5.81 -8.78
CA MET A 208 1.26 5.44 -7.86
C MET A 208 0.77 6.63 -7.03
N SER A 209 1.69 7.29 -6.31
CA SER A 209 1.39 8.40 -5.39
C SER A 209 0.55 9.52 -6.04
N PRO A 210 0.97 10.16 -7.15
CA PRO A 210 0.16 11.21 -7.77
C PRO A 210 -1.19 10.69 -8.29
N MET A 211 -1.22 9.45 -8.79
CA MET A 211 -2.41 8.92 -9.47
C MET A 211 -3.53 8.56 -8.51
N ILE A 212 -3.22 8.07 -7.31
CA ILE A 212 -4.23 7.81 -6.27
C ILE A 212 -4.64 9.12 -5.58
N PHE A 213 -3.67 10.00 -5.29
CA PHE A 213 -3.92 11.25 -4.58
C PHE A 213 -4.92 12.13 -5.31
N GLU A 214 -4.78 12.28 -6.64
CA GLU A 214 -5.68 13.09 -7.48
C GLU A 214 -7.15 12.69 -7.33
N LYS A 215 -7.45 11.38 -7.28
CA LYS A 215 -8.85 10.89 -7.22
C LYS A 215 -9.37 10.98 -5.79
N SER A 216 -8.51 10.66 -4.83
CA SER A 216 -8.84 10.74 -3.40
C SER A 216 -9.11 12.18 -2.96
N LEU A 217 -8.31 13.14 -3.41
CA LEU A 217 -8.55 14.55 -3.13
C LEU A 217 -9.83 15.03 -3.82
N ALA A 218 -10.07 14.67 -5.08
CA ALA A 218 -11.32 15.03 -5.77
C ALA A 218 -12.57 14.52 -5.04
N MET A 219 -12.55 13.26 -4.56
CA MET A 219 -13.62 12.70 -3.74
C MET A 219 -13.81 13.47 -2.42
N SER A 220 -12.72 13.74 -1.73
CA SER A 220 -12.71 14.46 -0.44
C SER A 220 -13.21 15.90 -0.58
N GLN A 221 -12.75 16.58 -1.63
CA GLN A 221 -13.12 17.94 -1.99
C GLN A 221 -14.62 18.03 -2.32
N ASN A 222 -15.16 17.05 -3.03
CA ASN A 222 -16.60 16.98 -3.31
C ASN A 222 -17.45 16.86 -2.04
N ILE A 223 -16.99 16.13 -1.02
CA ILE A 223 -17.66 16.05 0.28
C ILE A 223 -17.58 17.41 1.00
N HIS A 224 -16.40 18.03 1.04
CA HIS A 224 -16.20 19.33 1.69
C HIS A 224 -17.07 20.43 1.07
N ILE A 225 -17.18 20.48 -0.26
CA ILE A 225 -18.00 21.47 -0.97
C ILE A 225 -19.48 21.36 -0.58
N GLN A 226 -19.99 20.14 -0.41
CA GLN A 226 -21.39 19.93 0.03
C GLN A 226 -21.64 20.46 1.45
N GLU A 227 -20.59 20.54 2.28
CA GLU A 227 -20.64 21.11 3.63
C GLU A 227 -20.28 22.62 3.66
N GLY A 228 -20.08 23.26 2.51
CA GLY A 228 -19.63 24.66 2.44
C GLY A 228 -18.18 24.88 2.89
N LYS A 229 -17.35 23.83 2.85
CA LYS A 229 -15.91 23.82 3.18
C LYS A 229 -15.06 23.57 1.93
N HIS A 230 -13.74 23.67 2.07
CA HIS A 230 -12.78 23.35 1.02
C HIS A 230 -11.47 22.82 1.62
N ILE A 231 -10.71 21.98 0.89
CA ILE A 231 -9.37 21.51 1.30
C ILE A 231 -8.33 22.31 0.52
N ASP A 232 -7.75 23.33 1.15
CA ASP A 232 -6.83 24.27 0.49
C ASP A 232 -5.48 24.41 1.20
N ASN A 233 -5.43 24.10 2.50
CA ASN A 233 -4.33 24.48 3.38
C ASN A 233 -3.41 23.30 3.68
N HIS A 234 -2.92 22.60 2.67
CA HIS A 234 -2.05 21.45 2.85
C HIS A 234 -0.68 21.66 2.20
N PHE A 235 0.34 20.97 2.73
CA PHE A 235 1.71 21.07 2.25
C PHE A 235 2.16 19.74 1.62
N ILE A 236 2.57 19.78 0.36
CA ILE A 236 3.01 18.62 -0.41
C ILE A 236 4.52 18.71 -0.61
N VAL A 237 5.23 17.64 -0.26
CA VAL A 237 6.64 17.45 -0.65
C VAL A 237 6.74 16.29 -1.61
N VAL A 238 7.35 16.54 -2.76
CA VAL A 238 7.72 15.52 -3.75
C VAL A 238 9.23 15.37 -3.73
N GLY A 239 9.72 14.25 -3.19
CA GLY A 239 11.15 13.92 -3.11
C GLY A 239 11.50 12.82 -4.10
N ASP A 240 12.46 13.08 -5.00
CA ASP A 240 12.99 12.10 -5.95
C ASP A 240 14.47 12.36 -6.25
N LEU A 241 15.19 11.36 -6.75
CA LEU A 241 16.59 11.52 -7.18
C LEU A 241 16.72 12.30 -8.48
N ALA A 242 15.67 12.35 -9.30
CA ALA A 242 15.70 13.09 -10.56
C ALA A 242 16.00 14.58 -10.32
N GLU A 243 16.92 15.14 -11.09
CA GLU A 243 17.12 16.60 -11.09
C GLU A 243 15.91 17.29 -11.73
N SER A 244 15.41 18.35 -11.09
CA SER A 244 14.40 19.21 -11.71
C SER A 244 15.05 20.45 -12.30
N GLN A 245 14.92 20.61 -13.61
CA GLN A 245 15.35 21.83 -14.32
C GLN A 245 14.26 22.90 -14.35
N TRP A 246 13.11 22.65 -13.73
CA TRP A 246 11.99 23.58 -13.63
C TRP A 246 11.72 23.95 -12.18
N ASP A 247 11.50 25.24 -11.94
CA ASP A 247 11.12 25.76 -10.63
C ASP A 247 9.61 25.60 -10.42
N TRP A 248 9.19 24.41 -10.00
CA TRP A 248 7.79 24.10 -9.71
C TRP A 248 7.19 24.96 -8.60
N LYS A 249 8.03 25.52 -7.71
CA LYS A 249 7.58 26.32 -6.58
C LYS A 249 7.18 27.73 -7.01
N ASN A 250 8.03 28.38 -7.82
CA ASN A 250 7.81 29.78 -8.20
C ASN A 250 7.26 29.96 -9.61
N SER A 251 7.48 29.01 -10.51
CA SER A 251 7.07 29.11 -11.93
C SER A 251 5.80 28.32 -12.27
N GLY A 252 5.24 27.56 -11.32
CA GLY A 252 4.01 26.79 -11.53
C GLY A 252 4.16 25.68 -12.58
N GLU A 253 3.09 25.40 -13.33
CA GLU A 253 3.11 24.38 -14.38
C GLU A 253 3.87 24.88 -15.64
N PRO A 254 4.84 24.11 -16.17
CA PRO A 254 5.59 24.46 -17.37
C PRO A 254 4.73 24.44 -18.65
N PRO A 255 5.12 25.15 -19.72
CA PRO A 255 4.46 25.08 -21.03
C PRO A 255 4.71 23.73 -21.74
N MET A 256 3.85 23.38 -22.69
CA MET A 256 3.87 22.08 -23.39
C MET A 256 5.13 21.79 -24.21
N ASP A 257 5.86 22.83 -24.60
CA ASP A 257 7.13 22.73 -25.33
C ASP A 257 8.34 22.51 -24.41
N ASN A 258 8.14 22.51 -23.08
CA ASN A 258 9.17 22.21 -22.10
C ASN A 258 9.11 20.73 -21.66
N PRO A 259 10.23 19.98 -21.65
CA PRO A 259 10.25 18.57 -21.20
C PRO A 259 9.69 18.34 -19.79
N ALA A 260 9.83 19.30 -18.88
CA ALA A 260 9.30 19.21 -17.52
C ALA A 260 7.77 19.06 -17.47
N TYR A 261 7.05 19.52 -18.50
CA TYR A 261 5.60 19.31 -18.65
C TYR A 261 5.19 17.85 -18.65
N TYR A 262 6.10 16.96 -19.04
CA TYR A 262 5.87 15.52 -19.13
C TYR A 262 6.29 14.78 -17.84
N LEU A 263 6.81 15.48 -16.82
CA LEU A 263 6.98 14.95 -15.48
C LEU A 263 5.62 14.86 -14.78
N ARG A 264 4.89 13.78 -15.08
CA ARG A 264 3.48 13.61 -14.72
C ARG A 264 3.21 13.80 -13.22
N TYR A 265 4.10 13.31 -12.35
CA TYR A 265 3.92 13.40 -10.91
C TYR A 265 3.96 14.85 -10.42
N CYS A 266 4.94 15.65 -10.84
CA CYS A 266 5.00 17.07 -10.49
C CYS A 266 3.80 17.83 -11.02
N LYS A 267 3.46 17.60 -12.29
CA LYS A 267 2.30 18.20 -12.94
C LYS A 267 0.99 17.88 -12.23
N THR A 268 0.82 16.65 -11.76
CA THR A 268 -0.39 16.28 -11.01
C THR A 268 -0.43 17.04 -9.70
N PHE A 269 0.63 16.98 -8.87
CA PHE A 269 0.63 17.64 -7.57
C PHE A 269 0.51 19.16 -7.65
N SER A 270 1.08 19.81 -8.68
CA SER A 270 0.99 21.27 -8.85
C SER A 270 -0.44 21.77 -9.11
N ARG A 271 -1.38 20.87 -9.39
CA ARG A 271 -2.78 21.18 -9.67
C ARG A 271 -3.71 20.89 -8.50
N MET A 272 -3.20 20.38 -7.39
CA MET A 272 -4.02 19.85 -6.28
C MET A 272 -4.36 20.90 -5.20
N GLY A 273 -4.07 22.17 -5.43
CA GLY A 273 -4.16 23.18 -4.38
C GLY A 273 -3.01 23.06 -3.37
N GLY A 274 -3.12 23.74 -2.23
CA GLY A 274 -2.07 23.74 -1.23
C GLY A 274 -0.76 24.38 -1.70
N THR A 275 0.31 24.08 -0.97
CA THR A 275 1.68 24.46 -1.32
C THR A 275 2.47 23.21 -1.66
N MET A 276 3.06 23.16 -2.85
CA MET A 276 3.89 22.04 -3.30
C MET A 276 5.36 22.45 -3.39
N ASN A 277 6.25 21.60 -2.85
CA ASN A 277 7.68 21.69 -3.07
C ASN A 277 8.22 20.40 -3.69
N TYR A 278 8.95 20.54 -4.80
CA TYR A 278 9.80 19.48 -5.33
C TYR A 278 11.20 19.59 -4.74
N VAL A 279 11.78 18.47 -4.30
CA VAL A 279 13.14 18.41 -3.78
C VAL A 279 13.87 17.25 -4.46
N SER A 280 14.97 17.56 -5.16
CA SER A 280 15.87 16.54 -5.68
C SER A 280 16.77 16.06 -4.53
N VAL A 281 16.53 14.85 -4.03
CA VAL A 281 17.17 14.34 -2.80
C VAL A 281 17.17 12.81 -2.76
N ASP A 282 18.20 12.22 -2.13
CA ASP A 282 18.18 10.81 -1.79
C ASP A 282 17.16 10.54 -0.67
N ASN A 283 16.32 9.53 -0.86
CA ASN A 283 15.27 9.19 0.11
C ASN A 283 15.83 8.85 1.50
N ARG A 284 17.07 8.34 1.62
CA ARG A 284 17.75 8.09 2.90
C ARG A 284 18.07 9.40 3.59
N ASP A 285 18.73 10.31 2.88
CA ASP A 285 19.13 11.60 3.44
C ASP A 285 17.89 12.39 3.88
N PHE A 286 16.84 12.42 3.05
CA PHE A 286 15.59 13.09 3.36
C PHE A 286 14.91 12.52 4.61
N LEU A 287 14.65 11.21 4.65
CA LEU A 287 13.89 10.60 5.75
C LEU A 287 14.68 10.58 7.06
N LEU A 288 16.01 10.37 7.02
CA LEU A 288 16.84 10.43 8.22
C LEU A 288 16.90 11.85 8.77
N THR A 289 17.09 12.86 7.91
CA THR A 289 17.12 14.27 8.33
C THR A 289 15.78 14.69 8.89
N LEU A 290 14.67 14.31 8.24
CA LEU A 290 13.32 14.57 8.75
C LEU A 290 13.13 13.93 10.12
N ASN A 291 13.51 12.66 10.28
CA ASN A 291 13.40 11.94 11.55
C ASN A 291 14.16 12.62 12.69
N GLN A 292 15.38 13.10 12.41
CA GLN A 292 16.23 13.79 13.38
C GLN A 292 15.76 15.22 13.69
N SER A 293 15.13 15.89 12.74
CA SER A 293 14.71 17.29 12.87
C SER A 293 13.36 17.43 13.58
N LEU A 294 12.51 16.40 13.52
CA LEU A 294 11.21 16.40 14.18
C LEU A 294 11.37 16.11 15.69
N PRO A 295 10.76 16.91 16.57
CA PRO A 295 10.81 16.67 18.02
C PRO A 295 9.97 15.44 18.40
N THR A 296 10.12 14.97 19.63
CA THR A 296 9.18 14.00 20.22
C THR A 296 7.88 14.73 20.55
N ILE A 297 6.73 14.18 20.14
CA ILE A 297 5.39 14.70 20.44
C ILE A 297 4.93 14.24 21.81
#